data_AF-A0A9X7S9C7-F1
#
_entry.id   AF-A0A9X7S9C7-F1
#
_cell.length_a   1.000
_cell.length_b   1.000
_cell.length_c   1.000
_cell.angle_alpha   90.00
_cell.angle_beta   90.00
_cell.angle_gamma   90.00
#
_symmetry.space_group_name_H-M   'P 1'
#
loop_
_entity.id
_entity.type
_entity.pdbx_description
1 polymer ?
#
loop_
_entity_poly.entity_id
_entity_poly.type
_entity_poly.pdbx_seq_one_letter_code
_entity_poly.pdbx_strand_id
1 'polypeptide(L)'
;MKKIPLNHGAIAIVDDEDYLVCNKYHYFLQAKGYAVRWIGKNARPQQAYLHQDIMGISPEGMVIDHINQNRLDNRKCNLRFVTRAQNRVNSRKQDMASIQDFVEHITINVMATGVPLSVWRVS
;
A
#
# COMPACT_ATOMS: atom_id res chain seq x y z
N MET A 1 -13.21 9.63 9.57
CA MET A 1 -12.62 8.97 8.37
C MET A 1 -13.60 9.03 7.22
N LYS A 2 -13.11 9.35 6.01
CA LYS A 2 -13.91 9.33 4.77
C LYS A 2 -13.31 8.39 3.74
N LYS A 3 -14.14 8.05 2.75
CA LYS A 3 -13.85 7.10 1.67
C LYS A 3 -13.87 7.83 0.32
N ILE A 4 -12.85 7.61 -0.49
CA ILE A 4 -12.74 8.07 -1.88
C ILE A 4 -12.86 6.84 -2.78
N PRO A 5 -13.92 6.72 -3.59
CA PRO A 5 -14.06 5.61 -4.52
C PRO A 5 -13.04 5.73 -5.66
N LEU A 6 -12.46 4.60 -6.05
CA LEU A 6 -11.53 4.44 -7.16
C LEU A 6 -12.15 3.50 -8.22
N ASN A 7 -11.40 3.22 -9.28
CA ASN A 7 -11.75 2.19 -10.26
C ASN A 7 -11.73 0.77 -9.66
N HIS A 8 -12.43 -0.15 -10.32
CA HIS A 8 -12.56 -1.56 -9.92
C HIS A 8 -13.13 -1.77 -8.51
N GLY A 9 -13.94 -0.82 -8.00
CA GLY A 9 -14.54 -0.91 -6.67
C GLY A 9 -13.54 -0.71 -5.51
N ALA A 10 -12.29 -0.34 -5.79
CA ALA A 10 -11.32 -0.02 -4.77
C ALA A 10 -11.70 1.29 -4.06
N ILE A 11 -11.32 1.40 -2.78
CA ILE A 11 -11.65 2.56 -1.94
C ILE A 11 -10.38 3.01 -1.21
N ALA A 12 -10.02 4.27 -1.36
CA ALA A 12 -9.02 4.90 -0.52
C ALA A 12 -9.68 5.53 0.72
N ILE A 13 -9.03 5.43 1.88
CA ILE A 13 -9.47 6.07 3.12
C ILE A 13 -8.55 7.24 3.47
N VAL A 14 -9.17 8.33 3.94
CA VAL A 14 -8.52 9.59 4.30
C VAL A 14 -9.13 10.14 5.59
N ASP A 15 -8.43 11.08 6.22
CA ASP A 15 -8.97 11.83 7.36
C ASP A 15 -10.08 12.80 6.92
N ASP A 16 -10.96 13.15 7.86
CA ASP A 16 -12.13 13.98 7.55
C ASP A 16 -11.73 15.39 7.09
N GLU A 17 -10.61 15.90 7.62
CA GLU A 17 -10.05 17.22 7.28
C GLU A 17 -9.51 17.30 5.85
N ASP A 18 -8.88 16.22 5.36
CA ASP A 18 -8.30 16.19 4.01
C ASP A 18 -9.32 15.83 2.94
N TYR A 19 -10.42 15.19 3.32
CA TYR A 19 -11.45 14.72 2.40
C TYR A 19 -12.00 15.84 1.50
N LEU A 20 -12.27 17.03 2.06
CA LEU A 20 -12.83 18.14 1.28
C LEU A 20 -11.89 18.62 0.17
N VAL A 21 -10.57 18.51 0.38
CA VAL A 21 -9.56 18.92 -0.61
C VAL A 21 -9.34 17.79 -1.61
N CYS A 22 -9.14 16.57 -1.13
CA CYS A 22 -8.87 15.41 -1.99
C CYS A 22 -10.07 15.05 -2.87
N ASN A 23 -11.30 15.13 -2.36
CA ASN A 23 -12.51 14.75 -3.11
C ASN A 23 -12.83 15.70 -4.28
N LYS A 24 -12.06 16.78 -4.47
CA LYS A 24 -12.14 17.64 -5.67
C LYS A 24 -11.54 16.99 -6.91
N TYR A 25 -10.73 15.95 -6.73
CA TYR A 25 -10.02 15.27 -7.80
C TYR A 25 -10.50 13.84 -7.98
N HIS A 26 -10.39 13.33 -9.21
CA HIS A 26 -10.67 11.93 -9.52
C HIS A 26 -9.39 11.11 -9.44
N TYR A 27 -9.33 10.23 -8.43
CA TYR A 27 -8.24 9.27 -8.26
C TYR A 27 -8.61 7.91 -8.87
N PHE A 28 -7.59 7.18 -9.29
CA PHE A 28 -7.67 5.80 -9.75
C PHE A 28 -6.57 4.96 -9.09
N LEU A 29 -6.83 3.66 -8.99
CA LEU A 29 -5.89 2.64 -8.56
C LEU A 29 -4.85 2.39 -9.66
N GLN A 30 -3.60 2.66 -9.33
CA GLN A 30 -2.43 2.32 -10.14
C GLN A 30 -2.11 0.82 -10.00
N ALA A 31 -1.42 0.24 -10.97
CA ALA A 31 -0.97 -1.16 -10.93
C ALA A 31 -0.13 -1.52 -9.69
N LYS A 32 0.58 -0.55 -9.09
CA LYS A 32 1.36 -0.76 -7.85
C LYS A 32 0.51 -0.68 -6.57
N GLY A 33 -0.79 -0.46 -6.69
CA GLY A 33 -1.74 -0.39 -5.57
C GLY A 33 -1.91 0.99 -4.95
N TYR A 34 -1.35 2.05 -5.53
CA TYR A 34 -1.52 3.41 -5.03
C TYR A 34 -2.73 4.11 -5.65
N ALA A 35 -3.39 4.96 -4.88
CA ALA A 35 -4.36 5.92 -5.39
C ALA A 35 -3.62 7.11 -6.03
N VAL A 36 -3.84 7.35 -7.32
CA VAL A 36 -3.17 8.37 -8.12
C VAL A 36 -4.15 9.15 -8.98
N ARG A 37 -3.79 10.36 -9.37
CA ARG A 37 -4.52 11.18 -10.35
C ARG A 37 -3.56 11.71 -11.42
N TRP A 38 -4.09 12.07 -12.57
CA TRP A 38 -3.31 12.73 -13.62
C TRP A 38 -3.18 14.23 -13.36
N ILE A 39 -1.99 14.78 -13.60
CA ILE A 39 -1.68 16.21 -13.52
C ILE A 39 -0.93 16.68 -14.77
N GLY A 40 -1.18 17.94 -15.15
CA GLY A 40 -0.58 18.58 -16.32
C GLY A 40 -1.44 18.50 -17.58
N LYS A 41 -1.32 19.51 -18.45
CA LYS A 41 -2.04 19.64 -19.73
C LYS A 41 -1.17 19.27 -20.95
N ASN A 42 0.03 18.75 -20.70
CA ASN A 42 1.02 18.47 -21.75
C ASN A 42 0.74 17.11 -22.40
N ALA A 43 1.38 16.85 -23.55
CA ALA A 43 1.30 15.57 -24.26
C ALA A 43 1.74 14.35 -23.39
N ARG A 44 2.43 14.59 -22.27
CA ARG A 44 2.79 13.57 -21.27
C ARG A 44 2.34 14.04 -19.89
N PRO A 45 1.11 13.71 -19.45
CA PRO A 45 0.65 14.03 -18.11
C PRO A 45 1.47 13.25 -17.06
N GLN A 46 1.71 13.87 -15.91
CA GLN A 46 2.37 13.24 -14.77
C GLN A 46 1.34 12.67 -13.80
N GLN A 47 1.76 11.79 -12.90
CA GLN A 47 0.90 11.22 -11.87
C GLN A 47 1.18 11.90 -10.53
N ALA A 48 0.13 12.35 -9.84
CA ALA A 48 0.18 12.79 -8.46
C ALA A 48 -0.45 11.72 -7.56
N TYR A 49 0.18 11.42 -6.43
CA TYR A 49 -0.27 10.40 -5.49
C TYR A 49 -1.14 11.01 -4.40
N LEU A 50 -2.19 10.30 -3.98
CA LEU A 50 -3.10 10.78 -2.92
C LEU A 50 -2.37 11.08 -1.60
N HIS A 51 -1.46 10.19 -1.17
CA HIS A 51 -0.67 10.42 0.04
C HIS A 51 0.23 11.67 -0.05
N GLN A 52 0.68 12.05 -1.26
CA GLN A 52 1.46 13.27 -1.48
C GLN A 52 0.57 14.52 -1.46
N ASP A 53 -0.66 14.43 -1.99
CA ASP A 53 -1.62 15.54 -1.89
C ASP A 53 -2.02 15.80 -0.42
N ILE A 54 -1.95 14.79 0.46
CA ILE A 54 -2.25 14.90 1.91
C ILE A 54 -1.05 15.40 2.71
N MET A 55 0.13 14.78 2.52
CA MET A 55 1.34 15.11 3.31
C MET A 55 2.14 16.29 2.74
N GLY A 56 1.86 16.68 1.49
CA GLY A 56 2.60 17.71 0.78
C GLY A 56 3.95 17.22 0.25
N ILE A 57 4.84 18.19 0.01
CA ILE A 57 6.17 17.96 -0.56
C ILE A 57 7.04 17.21 0.46
N SER A 58 7.59 16.07 0.04
CA SER A 58 8.54 15.33 0.86
C SER A 58 9.86 16.11 0.99
N PRO A 59 10.48 16.13 2.19
CA PRO A 59 11.83 16.66 2.35
C PRO A 59 12.83 15.99 1.41
N GLU A 60 13.93 16.67 1.11
CA GLU A 60 14.96 16.13 0.23
C GLU A 60 15.49 14.78 0.74
N GLY A 61 15.57 13.80 -0.16
CA GLY A 61 16.02 12.44 0.17
C GLY A 61 14.98 11.57 0.90
N MET A 62 13.80 12.10 1.23
CA MET A 62 12.73 11.37 1.89
C MET A 62 11.61 10.96 0.92
N VAL A 63 10.87 9.94 1.32
CA VAL A 63 9.66 9.44 0.67
C VAL A 63 8.58 9.20 1.73
N ILE A 64 7.32 9.27 1.32
CA ILE A 64 6.19 8.94 2.20
C ILE A 64 5.98 7.42 2.15
N ASP A 65 5.91 6.80 3.32
CA ASP A 65 5.70 5.36 3.53
C ASP A 65 4.42 5.14 4.36
N HIS A 66 3.74 4.03 4.06
CA HIS A 66 2.53 3.59 4.75
C HIS A 66 2.91 2.65 5.89
N ILE A 67 2.68 3.05 7.14
CA ILE A 67 3.08 2.30 8.33
C ILE A 67 2.44 0.90 8.34
N ASN A 68 1.14 0.83 8.05
CA ASN A 68 0.39 -0.43 7.95
C ASN A 68 0.49 -1.11 6.60
N GLN A 69 1.29 -0.56 5.67
CA GLN A 69 1.55 -1.14 4.34
C GLN A 69 0.32 -1.20 3.41
N ASN A 70 -0.82 -0.70 3.86
CA ASN A 70 -2.01 -0.53 3.04
C ASN A 70 -1.92 0.80 2.31
N ARG A 71 -1.59 0.73 1.02
CA ARG A 71 -1.44 1.89 0.11
C ARG A 71 -2.75 2.67 -0.09
N LEU A 72 -3.90 2.07 0.24
CA LEU A 72 -5.20 2.72 0.20
C LEU A 72 -5.57 3.38 1.53
N ASP A 73 -4.82 3.14 2.60
CA ASP A 73 -4.97 3.84 3.88
C ASP A 73 -4.09 5.09 3.95
N ASN A 74 -4.66 6.21 3.49
CA ASN A 74 -3.96 7.48 3.37
C ASN A 74 -4.25 8.44 4.52
N ARG A 75 -4.74 7.93 5.66
CA ARG A 75 -4.87 8.72 6.89
C ARG A 75 -3.50 9.14 7.39
N LYS A 76 -3.34 10.37 7.88
CA LYS A 76 -2.06 10.93 8.36
C LYS A 76 -1.43 10.09 9.46
N CYS A 77 -2.24 9.50 10.35
CA CYS A 77 -1.76 8.59 11.39
C CYS A 77 -1.03 7.34 10.84
N ASN A 78 -1.25 7.01 9.57
CA ASN A 78 -0.67 5.87 8.89
C ASN A 78 0.46 6.25 7.90
N LEU A 79 0.74 7.54 7.74
CA LEU A 79 1.76 8.03 6.83
C LEU A 79 2.98 8.52 7.61
N ARG A 80 4.18 8.28 7.07
CA ARG A 80 5.42 8.80 7.64
C ARG A 80 6.43 9.14 6.57
N PHE A 81 7.31 10.10 6.86
CA PHE A 81 8.50 10.33 6.03
C PHE A 81 9.60 9.36 6.43
N VAL A 82 10.16 8.67 5.44
CA VAL A 82 11.28 7.75 5.60
C VAL A 82 12.34 8.03 4.55
N THR A 83 13.59 7.67 4.84
CA THR A 83 14.63 7.66 3.83
C THR A 83 14.38 6.55 2.81
N ARG A 84 14.88 6.71 1.59
CA ARG A 84 14.79 5.65 0.56
C ARG A 84 15.40 4.33 1.01
N ALA A 85 16.49 4.39 1.78
CA ALA A 85 17.13 3.21 2.36
C ALA A 85 16.21 2.48 3.35
N GLN A 86 15.56 3.23 4.26
CA GLN A 86 14.63 2.67 5.22
C GLN A 86 13.41 2.04 4.53
N ASN A 87 12.86 2.70 3.52
CA ASN A 87 11.74 2.18 2.74
C ASN A 87 12.08 0.82 2.09
N ARG A 88 13.28 0.69 1.52
CA ARG A 88 13.74 -0.56 0.88
C ARG A 88 13.90 -1.72 1.87
N VAL A 89 14.31 -1.42 3.10
CA VAL A 89 14.39 -2.45 4.16
C VAL A 89 12.99 -2.89 4.57
N ASN A 90 12.05 -1.96 4.71
CA ASN A 90 10.67 -2.27 5.07
C ASN A 90 9.97 -3.12 4.00
N SER A 91 10.23 -2.86 2.71
CA SER A 91 9.65 -3.66 1.62
C SER A 91 10.16 -5.10 1.62
N ARG A 92 11.46 -5.33 1.90
CA ARG A 92 12.03 -6.68 1.95
C ARG A 92 11.51 -7.53 3.11
N LYS A 93 11.19 -6.88 4.24
CA LYS A 93 10.60 -7.58 5.40
C LYS A 93 9.21 -8.14 5.08
N GLN A 94 8.44 -7.50 4.19
CA GLN A 94 7.13 -8.01 3.76
C GLN A 94 7.23 -9.29 2.95
N ASP A 95 8.18 -9.35 2.01
CA ASP A 95 8.39 -10.55 1.20
C ASP A 95 8.65 -11.76 2.13
N MET A 96 9.46 -11.57 3.17
CA MET A 96 9.72 -12.62 4.17
C MET A 96 8.53 -12.91 5.09
N ALA A 97 7.82 -11.88 5.59
CA ALA A 97 6.67 -12.08 6.47
C ALA A 97 5.51 -12.78 5.74
N SER A 98 5.25 -12.43 4.48
CA SER A 98 4.23 -13.10 3.66
C SER A 98 4.56 -14.56 3.37
N ILE A 99 5.84 -14.89 3.18
CA ILE A 99 6.30 -16.27 3.05
C ILE A 99 6.11 -17.02 4.38
N GLN A 100 6.45 -16.40 5.50
CA GLN A 100 6.28 -17.00 6.83
C GLN A 100 4.80 -17.27 7.15
N ASP A 101 3.90 -16.30 6.92
CA ASP A 101 2.45 -16.45 7.10
C ASP A 101 1.88 -17.57 6.20
N PHE A 102 2.38 -17.70 4.98
CA PHE A 102 2.01 -18.76 4.04
C PHE A 102 2.52 -20.14 4.52
N VAL A 103 3.76 -20.23 4.98
CA VAL A 103 4.35 -21.48 5.51
C VAL A 103 3.63 -21.91 6.79
N GLU A 104 3.27 -20.98 7.67
CA GLU A 104 2.51 -21.26 8.88
C GLU A 104 1.11 -21.78 8.57
N HIS A 105 0.40 -21.16 7.62
CA HIS A 105 -0.90 -21.66 7.15
C HIS A 105 -0.83 -23.07 6.54
N ILE A 106 0.19 -23.36 5.73
CA ILE A 106 0.39 -24.73 5.21
C ILE A 106 0.68 -25.69 6.37
N THR A 107 1.54 -25.31 7.30
CA THR A 107 1.95 -26.17 8.42
C THR A 107 0.74 -26.51 9.31
N ILE A 108 -0.10 -25.52 9.63
CA ILE A 108 -1.35 -25.73 10.39
C ILE A 108 -2.29 -26.68 9.64
N ASN A 109 -2.48 -26.49 8.34
CA ASN A 109 -3.36 -27.35 7.53
C ASN A 109 -2.82 -28.79 7.42
N VAL A 110 -1.51 -28.98 7.23
CA VAL A 110 -0.91 -30.32 7.18
C VAL A 110 -1.05 -31.02 8.54
N MET A 111 -0.80 -30.32 9.65
CA MET A 111 -0.94 -30.87 11.00
C MET A 111 -2.41 -31.20 11.35
N ALA A 112 -3.39 -30.47 10.80
CA ALA A 112 -4.81 -30.75 10.98
C ALA A 112 -5.30 -32.00 10.21
N THR A 113 -4.58 -32.42 9.16
CA THR A 113 -4.96 -33.60 8.35
C THR A 113 -4.43 -34.93 8.88
N GLY A 114 -3.60 -34.93 9.93
CA GLY A 114 -3.04 -36.16 10.51
C GLY A 114 -2.06 -36.91 9.60
N VAL A 115 -1.70 -36.34 8.44
CA VAL A 115 -0.72 -36.92 7.52
C VAL A 115 0.67 -36.35 7.84
N PRO A 116 1.66 -37.17 8.21
CA PRO A 116 2.99 -36.69 8.56
C PRO A 116 3.69 -36.04 7.35
N LEU A 117 4.42 -34.95 7.62
CA LEU A 117 5.18 -34.16 6.62
C LEU A 117 6.17 -34.99 5.79
N SER A 118 6.55 -36.20 6.24
CA SER A 118 7.44 -37.13 5.52
C SER A 118 6.86 -37.72 4.23
N VAL A 119 5.55 -37.61 4.01
CA VAL A 119 4.86 -38.15 2.82
C VAL A 119 4.87 -37.15 1.65
N TRP A 120 5.04 -35.86 1.92
CA TRP A 120 5.03 -34.81 0.90
C TRP A 120 6.43 -34.57 0.34
N ARG A 121 6.83 -35.42 -0.62
CA ARG A 121 8.02 -35.18 -1.44
C ARG A 121 7.62 -34.33 -2.64
N VAL A 122 8.01 -33.05 -2.63
CA VAL A 122 7.87 -32.18 -3.80
C VAL A 122 8.79 -32.74 -4.90
N SER A 123 8.22 -33.11 -6.04
CA SER A 123 8.93 -33.58 -7.25
C SER A 123 9.23 -32.40 -8.17
#